data_AF-A0A1C0B2B6-F1
#
_entry.id   AF-A0A1C0B2B6-F1
#
_cell.length_a   1.000
_cell.length_b   1.000
_cell.length_c   1.000
_cell.angle_alpha   90.00
_cell.angle_beta   90.00
_cell.angle_gamma   90.00
#
_symmetry.space_group_name_H-M   'P 1'
#
loop_
_entity.id
_entity.type
_entity.pdbx_description
1 polymer ?
#
loop_
_entity_poly.entity_id
_entity_poly.type
_entity_poly.pdbx_seq_one_letter_code
_entity_poly.pdbx_strand_id
1 'polypeptide(L)'
;MINIIELITNNGITIRSGANSITVDSSGIHLNSESINTQSSLEGVNAVDIEMPIIDKPKYEKLRVIELEANILKQNSIEEQLIFKASVEKYKDDNWEATNSLTKFELNQIRWVVVTNNDKEDKDIVQDEISDNVIAINEFELKLDISKSNICKYAHIFCYVDDYLLEGYSLVELKRDIKVDDIKLNYISNEEVELEAILNVDEATQEELEQIVWNINSKDILAYNGKTKIQHNIKEEKVYKTIFNAYIKDNQSIESSANTSAVFDEDSSMLSDIGIL
;
A
#
# COMPACT_ATOMS: atom_id res chain seq x y z
N MET A 1 -87.41 -7.01 21.93
CA MET A 1 -87.55 -7.02 20.45
C MET A 1 -86.42 -6.14 19.93
N ILE A 2 -85.41 -6.73 19.28
CA ILE A 2 -84.26 -5.97 18.76
C ILE A 2 -84.64 -5.49 17.37
N ASN A 3 -84.71 -4.17 17.18
CA ASN A 3 -84.85 -3.58 15.86
C ASN A 3 -83.44 -3.46 15.26
N ILE A 4 -83.17 -4.16 14.16
CA ILE A 4 -81.90 -4.09 13.43
C ILE A 4 -82.07 -3.07 12.29
N ILE A 5 -81.10 -2.17 12.13
CA ILE A 5 -80.97 -1.28 10.98
C ILE A 5 -79.75 -1.75 10.18
N GLU A 6 -79.97 -2.20 8.94
CA GLU A 6 -78.91 -2.59 8.01
C GLU A 6 -78.71 -1.53 6.92
N LEU A 7 -77.44 -1.27 6.59
CA LEU A 7 -77.03 -0.35 5.53
C LEU A 7 -76.21 -1.14 4.50
N ILE A 8 -76.75 -1.32 3.29
CA ILE A 8 -76.14 -2.08 2.20
C ILE A 8 -75.75 -1.14 1.05
N THR A 9 -74.52 -1.25 0.57
CA THR A 9 -73.92 -0.37 -0.45
C THR A 9 -72.99 -1.18 -1.36
N ASN A 10 -72.84 -0.75 -2.62
CA ASN A 10 -72.01 -1.43 -3.62
C ASN A 10 -70.57 -0.90 -3.69
N ASN A 11 -70.34 0.35 -3.29
CA ASN A 11 -69.04 1.03 -3.47
C ASN A 11 -68.42 1.50 -2.15
N GLY A 12 -69.07 1.23 -1.03
CA GLY A 12 -68.68 1.65 0.31
C GLY A 12 -69.65 2.63 0.96
N ILE A 13 -69.56 2.76 2.29
CA ILE A 13 -70.40 3.64 3.11
C ILE A 13 -69.51 4.46 4.04
N THR A 14 -69.81 5.75 4.15
CA THR A 14 -69.20 6.63 5.13
C THR A 14 -70.27 7.17 6.08
N ILE A 15 -70.08 6.98 7.38
CA ILE A 15 -70.86 7.64 8.42
C ILE A 15 -69.98 8.75 9.00
N ARG A 16 -70.45 9.99 8.92
CA ARG A 16 -69.68 11.19 9.31
C ARG A 16 -70.41 12.00 10.37
N SER A 17 -69.67 12.46 11.37
CA SER A 17 -70.10 13.46 12.33
C SER A 17 -68.99 14.51 12.49
N GLY A 18 -69.20 15.70 11.92
CA GLY A 18 -68.18 16.75 11.87
C GLY A 18 -66.93 16.31 11.08
N ALA A 19 -65.75 16.50 11.69
CA ALA A 19 -64.46 16.06 11.13
C ALA A 19 -64.21 14.55 11.26
N ASN A 20 -65.02 13.85 12.05
CA ASN A 20 -64.84 12.43 12.32
C ASN A 20 -65.66 11.57 11.35
N SER A 21 -65.08 10.50 10.83
CA SER A 21 -65.76 9.57 9.93
C SER A 21 -65.29 8.13 10.07
N ILE A 22 -66.23 7.21 9.90
CA ILE A 22 -65.96 5.79 9.62
C ILE A 22 -66.36 5.50 8.17
N THR A 23 -65.44 4.94 7.40
CA THR A 23 -65.69 4.50 6.03
C THR A 23 -65.45 3.00 5.93
N VAL A 24 -66.38 2.29 5.31
CA VAL A 24 -66.25 0.88 4.97
C VAL A 24 -66.36 0.76 3.46
N ASP A 25 -65.33 0.26 2.79
CA ASP A 25 -65.33 0.01 1.34
C ASP A 25 -64.62 -1.31 1.01
N SER A 26 -64.37 -1.58 -0.28
CA SER A 26 -63.71 -2.81 -0.72
C SER A 26 -62.25 -2.94 -0.26
N SER A 27 -61.62 -1.86 0.20
CA SER A 27 -60.24 -1.84 0.68
C SER A 27 -60.12 -2.00 2.20
N GLY A 28 -61.21 -1.82 2.95
CA GLY A 28 -61.24 -2.08 4.40
C GLY A 28 -62.15 -1.14 5.20
N ILE A 29 -61.91 -1.09 6.51
CA ILE A 29 -62.56 -0.18 7.47
C ILE A 29 -61.56 0.92 7.83
N HIS A 30 -61.89 2.17 7.50
CA HIS A 30 -61.06 3.34 7.70
C HIS A 30 -61.69 4.25 8.76
N LEU A 31 -60.90 4.65 9.76
CA LEU A 31 -61.33 5.54 10.84
C LEU A 31 -60.54 6.86 10.75
N ASN A 32 -61.25 7.98 10.60
CA ASN A 32 -60.67 9.31 10.68
C ASN A 32 -61.26 10.03 11.90
N SER A 33 -60.43 10.30 12.90
CA SER A 33 -60.80 11.03 14.11
C SER A 33 -59.53 11.55 14.79
N GLU A 34 -59.58 12.70 15.45
CA GLU A 34 -58.45 13.22 16.24
C GLU A 34 -58.08 12.31 17.41
N SER A 35 -59.06 11.55 17.92
CA SER A 35 -58.84 10.51 18.93
C SER A 35 -59.81 9.35 18.74
N ILE A 36 -59.35 8.13 18.98
CA ILE A 36 -60.15 6.91 18.93
C ILE A 36 -60.04 6.23 20.29
N ASN A 37 -61.17 6.06 20.99
CA ASN A 37 -61.22 5.27 22.21
C ASN A 37 -61.51 3.81 21.84
N THR A 38 -60.49 2.96 21.97
CA THR A 38 -60.60 1.52 21.67
C THR A 38 -61.08 0.69 22.87
N GLN A 39 -61.22 1.30 24.06
CA GLN A 39 -61.52 0.59 25.31
C GLN A 39 -63.00 0.57 25.70
N SER A 40 -63.87 1.30 24.99
CA SER A 40 -65.31 1.38 25.31
C SER A 40 -66.21 0.51 24.43
N SER A 41 -65.67 -0.51 23.76
CA SER A 41 -66.45 -1.40 22.88
C SER A 41 -67.04 -2.62 23.62
N LEU A 42 -68.23 -3.04 23.19
CA LEU A 42 -69.03 -4.13 23.77
C LEU A 42 -68.64 -5.50 23.20
N GLU A 43 -67.32 -5.78 23.17
CA GLU A 43 -66.56 -6.82 22.43
C GLU A 43 -65.75 -6.23 21.27
N GLY A 44 -64.55 -5.76 21.58
CA GLY A 44 -63.67 -5.06 20.63
C GLY A 44 -62.97 -5.97 19.61
N VAL A 45 -62.57 -5.37 18.50
CA VAL A 45 -61.63 -5.97 17.53
C VAL A 45 -60.27 -6.09 18.23
N ASN A 46 -59.89 -7.32 18.58
CA ASN A 46 -58.55 -7.59 19.07
C ASN A 46 -57.58 -7.58 17.88
N ALA A 47 -56.67 -6.61 17.85
CA ALA A 47 -55.50 -6.69 16.99
C ALA A 47 -54.67 -7.90 17.45
N VAL A 48 -54.52 -8.89 16.58
CA VAL A 48 -53.51 -9.93 16.78
C VAL A 48 -52.21 -9.33 16.26
N ASP A 49 -51.28 -9.02 17.16
CA ASP A 49 -49.90 -8.73 16.75
C ASP A 49 -49.37 -9.96 16.02
N ILE A 50 -49.20 -9.83 14.71
CA ILE A 50 -48.47 -10.82 13.93
C ILE A 50 -47.00 -10.52 14.18
N GLU A 51 -46.28 -11.44 14.83
CA GLU A 51 -44.82 -11.36 14.92
C GLU A 51 -44.26 -11.23 13.50
N MET A 52 -43.70 -10.06 13.20
CA MET A 52 -42.89 -9.91 11.99
C MET A 52 -41.72 -10.89 12.12
N PRO A 53 -41.52 -11.83 11.16
CA PRO A 53 -40.35 -12.67 11.21
C PRO A 53 -39.11 -11.78 11.17
N ILE A 54 -38.24 -11.90 12.16
CA ILE A 54 -36.92 -11.27 12.15
C ILE A 54 -36.16 -11.92 11.00
N ILE A 55 -36.03 -11.21 9.88
CA ILE A 55 -35.11 -11.59 8.82
C ILE A 55 -33.75 -11.05 9.24
N ASP A 56 -32.94 -11.89 9.87
CA ASP A 56 -31.54 -11.55 10.14
C ASP A 56 -30.85 -11.20 8.82
N LYS A 57 -30.32 -9.98 8.74
CA LYS A 57 -29.38 -9.65 7.66
C LYS A 57 -28.25 -10.67 7.73
N PRO A 58 -27.79 -11.26 6.61
CA PRO A 58 -26.61 -12.10 6.64
C PRO A 58 -25.47 -11.30 7.26
N LYS A 59 -24.86 -11.79 8.34
CA LYS A 59 -23.56 -11.29 8.82
C LYS A 59 -22.56 -11.60 7.71
N TYR A 60 -22.25 -10.61 6.86
CA TYR A 60 -21.40 -10.81 5.69
C TYR A 60 -19.92 -10.98 6.03
N GLU A 61 -19.49 -10.62 7.23
CA GLU A 61 -18.10 -10.74 7.65
C GLU A 61 -17.97 -11.91 8.63
N LYS A 62 -17.78 -13.10 8.07
CA LYS A 62 -17.44 -14.29 8.84
C LYS A 62 -15.95 -14.51 8.93
N LEU A 63 -15.12 -13.55 8.56
CA LEU A 63 -13.66 -13.67 8.55
C LEU A 63 -13.03 -12.42 9.11
N ARG A 64 -11.88 -12.58 9.77
CA ARG A 64 -10.99 -11.49 10.15
C ARG A 64 -9.56 -11.97 10.14
N VAL A 65 -8.63 -11.11 9.73
CA VAL A 65 -7.20 -11.36 9.89
C VAL A 65 -6.77 -10.88 11.28
N ILE A 66 -6.19 -11.76 12.09
CA ILE A 66 -5.78 -11.42 13.46
C ILE A 66 -4.29 -11.14 13.60
N GLU A 67 -3.48 -11.70 12.72
CA GLU A 67 -2.02 -11.58 12.78
C GLU A 67 -1.42 -11.78 11.40
N LEU A 68 -0.28 -11.13 11.17
CA LEU A 68 0.52 -11.29 9.97
C LEU A 68 1.98 -11.48 10.34
N GLU A 69 2.51 -12.67 10.08
CA GLU A 69 3.89 -13.02 10.38
C GLU A 69 4.75 -12.96 9.11
N ALA A 70 5.91 -12.32 9.20
CA ALA A 70 6.93 -12.38 8.17
C ALA A 70 7.98 -13.45 8.53
N ASN A 71 8.49 -14.18 7.54
CA ASN A 71 9.60 -15.11 7.74
C ASN A 71 10.91 -14.40 8.12
N ILE A 72 11.09 -13.16 7.66
CA ILE A 72 12.22 -12.29 7.98
C ILE A 72 11.73 -10.86 8.21
N LEU A 73 12.37 -10.17 9.16
CA LEU A 73 12.07 -8.76 9.47
C LEU A 73 13.07 -7.78 8.87
N LYS A 74 14.25 -8.29 8.45
CA LYS A 74 15.29 -7.53 7.76
C LYS A 74 15.99 -8.44 6.77
N GLN A 75 16.01 -8.04 5.50
CA GLN A 75 16.78 -8.72 4.47
C GLN A 75 18.27 -8.44 4.63
N ASN A 76 19.08 -9.50 4.57
CA ASN A 76 20.53 -9.43 4.46
C ASN A 76 20.99 -9.58 3.00
N SER A 77 20.22 -10.31 2.19
CA SER A 77 20.48 -10.50 0.76
C SER A 77 19.23 -10.18 -0.05
N ILE A 78 19.44 -9.61 -1.23
CA ILE A 78 18.37 -9.29 -2.16
C ILE A 78 17.71 -10.55 -2.75
N GLU A 79 18.37 -11.71 -2.64
CA GLU A 79 17.86 -13.02 -3.06
C GLU A 79 16.97 -13.69 -2.01
N GLU A 80 16.87 -13.15 -0.79
CA GLU A 80 16.03 -13.73 0.26
C GLU A 80 14.55 -13.58 -0.09
N GLN A 81 13.85 -14.73 -0.16
CA GLN A 81 12.41 -14.75 -0.41
C GLN A 81 11.65 -14.23 0.81
N LEU A 82 10.78 -13.24 0.59
CA LEU A 82 9.87 -12.69 1.58
C LEU A 82 8.58 -13.50 1.58
N ILE A 83 8.25 -14.10 2.71
CA ILE A 83 7.06 -14.94 2.89
C ILE A 83 6.28 -14.39 4.08
N PHE A 84 5.01 -14.09 3.84
CA PHE A 84 4.09 -13.58 4.85
C PHE A 84 2.94 -14.55 5.04
N LYS A 85 2.59 -14.81 6.30
CA LYS A 85 1.52 -15.75 6.67
C LYS A 85 0.49 -15.05 7.52
N ALA A 86 -0.74 -15.03 7.03
CA ALA A 86 -1.88 -14.47 7.74
C ALA A 86 -2.54 -15.53 8.62
N SER A 87 -2.73 -15.20 9.89
CA SER A 87 -3.62 -15.95 10.79
C SER A 87 -5.02 -15.39 10.67
N VAL A 88 -5.98 -16.25 10.33
CA VAL A 88 -7.37 -15.86 10.07
C VAL A 88 -8.30 -16.59 11.02
N GLU A 89 -9.29 -15.88 11.52
CA GLU A 89 -10.39 -16.48 12.27
C GLU A 89 -11.68 -16.42 11.47
N LYS A 90 -12.51 -17.45 11.65
CA LYS A 90 -13.83 -17.55 11.04
C LYS A 90 -14.90 -17.53 12.12
N TYR A 91 -15.95 -16.74 11.90
CA TYR A 91 -17.08 -16.67 12.80
C TYR A 91 -18.05 -17.83 12.57
N LYS A 92 -18.22 -18.68 13.58
CA LYS A 92 -19.12 -19.85 13.60
C LYS A 92 -19.71 -20.03 15.00
N ASP A 93 -20.97 -20.44 15.07
CA ASP A 93 -21.65 -20.80 16.33
C ASP A 93 -21.46 -19.74 17.44
N ASP A 94 -21.66 -18.48 17.05
CA ASP A 94 -21.49 -17.27 17.86
C ASP A 94 -20.08 -17.00 18.42
N ASN A 95 -19.06 -17.71 17.93
CA ASN A 95 -17.66 -17.55 18.32
C ASN A 95 -16.71 -17.34 17.12
N TRP A 96 -15.55 -16.75 17.40
CA TRP A 96 -14.43 -16.70 16.46
C TRP A 96 -13.53 -17.91 16.66
N GLU A 97 -13.21 -18.61 15.57
CA GLU A 97 -12.36 -19.79 15.59
C GLU A 97 -11.22 -19.64 14.60
N ALA A 98 -9.97 -19.90 15.02
CA ALA A 98 -8.82 -19.97 14.13
C ALA A 98 -9.07 -20.98 13.00
N THR A 99 -8.71 -20.61 11.78
CA THR A 99 -8.94 -21.46 10.62
C THR A 99 -7.75 -21.48 9.68
N ASN A 100 -7.43 -22.68 9.19
CA ASN A 100 -6.37 -22.93 8.20
C ASN A 100 -6.97 -23.43 6.88
N SER A 101 -8.28 -23.26 6.69
CA SER A 101 -8.96 -23.69 5.48
C SER A 101 -10.19 -22.83 5.23
N LEU A 102 -10.21 -22.21 4.06
CA LEU A 102 -11.31 -21.39 3.58
C LEU A 102 -11.86 -21.94 2.28
N THR A 103 -13.16 -21.74 2.06
CA THR A 103 -13.74 -21.98 0.74
C THR A 103 -13.19 -20.98 -0.28
N LYS A 104 -13.28 -21.28 -1.58
CA LYS A 104 -12.83 -20.35 -2.63
C LYS A 104 -13.50 -18.96 -2.53
N PHE A 105 -14.76 -18.91 -2.12
CA PHE A 105 -15.47 -17.64 -1.92
C PHE A 105 -14.90 -16.83 -0.76
N GLU A 106 -14.57 -17.50 0.34
CA GLU A 106 -13.97 -16.91 1.54
C GLU A 106 -12.54 -16.43 1.30
N LEU A 107 -11.75 -17.19 0.55
CA LEU A 107 -10.41 -16.79 0.13
C LEU A 107 -10.43 -15.49 -0.69
N ASN A 108 -11.42 -15.30 -1.56
CA ASN A 108 -11.56 -14.08 -2.35
C ASN A 108 -11.87 -12.83 -1.51
N GLN A 109 -12.20 -12.99 -0.23
CA GLN A 109 -12.41 -11.86 0.68
C GLN A 109 -11.09 -11.37 1.27
N ILE A 110 -10.05 -12.22 1.35
CA ILE A 110 -8.74 -11.83 1.84
C ILE A 110 -8.05 -10.96 0.79
N ARG A 111 -7.65 -9.77 1.21
CA ARG A 111 -6.92 -8.79 0.41
C ARG A 111 -5.51 -8.67 0.94
N TRP A 112 -4.56 -8.80 0.03
CA TRP A 112 -3.16 -8.55 0.28
C TRP A 112 -2.77 -7.24 -0.38
N VAL A 113 -2.10 -6.37 0.36
CA VAL A 113 -1.54 -5.13 -0.17
C VAL A 113 -0.08 -5.05 0.24
N VAL A 114 0.77 -4.69 -0.73
CA VAL A 114 2.20 -4.47 -0.57
C VAL A 114 2.49 -3.02 -0.92
N VAL A 115 3.01 -2.30 0.05
CA VAL A 115 3.48 -0.92 -0.10
C VAL A 115 4.98 -0.92 0.13
N THR A 116 5.74 -0.38 -0.81
CA THR A 116 7.20 -0.24 -0.68
C THR A 116 7.60 1.22 -0.74
N ASN A 117 8.21 1.74 0.32
CA ASN A 117 8.59 3.14 0.43
C ASN A 117 9.90 3.33 1.24
N ASN A 118 10.28 4.58 1.48
CA ASN A 118 11.47 4.94 2.26
C ASN A 118 11.16 5.45 3.68
N ASP A 119 9.88 5.53 4.06
CA ASP A 119 9.44 5.99 5.37
C ASP A 119 8.87 4.83 6.19
N LYS A 120 9.58 4.49 7.27
CA LYS A 120 9.23 3.40 8.18
C LYS A 120 7.85 3.56 8.83
N GLU A 121 7.38 4.79 8.99
CA GLU A 121 6.14 5.08 9.70
C GLU A 121 4.95 5.35 8.77
N ASP A 122 5.19 5.44 7.46
CA ASP A 122 4.13 5.65 6.47
C ASP A 122 3.39 4.34 6.18
N LYS A 123 2.12 4.32 6.59
CA LYS A 123 1.23 3.15 6.49
C LYS A 123 0.00 3.46 5.62
N ASP A 124 0.00 4.56 4.87
CA ASP A 124 -1.17 4.99 4.11
C ASP A 124 -1.29 4.28 2.74
N ILE A 125 -2.14 3.26 2.70
CA ILE A 125 -2.43 2.50 1.48
C ILE A 125 -3.08 3.37 0.38
N VAL A 126 -3.78 4.45 0.72
CA VAL A 126 -4.58 5.23 -0.25
C VAL A 126 -3.74 6.25 -1.00
N GLN A 127 -2.64 6.70 -0.42
CA GLN A 127 -1.71 7.65 -1.04
C GLN A 127 -0.57 6.97 -1.80
N ASP A 128 -0.30 5.69 -1.49
CA ASP A 128 0.82 4.97 -2.09
C ASP A 128 0.48 4.29 -3.42
N GLU A 129 1.44 4.28 -4.34
CA GLU A 129 1.39 3.40 -5.50
C GLU A 129 1.57 1.96 -5.01
N ILE A 130 0.51 1.15 -5.13
CA ILE A 130 0.56 -0.27 -4.82
C ILE A 130 1.59 -0.90 -5.77
N SER A 131 2.65 -1.48 -5.21
CA SER A 131 3.70 -2.11 -6.00
C SER A 131 3.18 -3.43 -6.59
N ASP A 132 3.34 -3.61 -7.91
CA ASP A 132 2.97 -4.82 -8.65
C ASP A 132 3.79 -6.08 -8.30
N ASN A 133 4.72 -6.02 -7.33
CA ASN A 133 5.71 -7.07 -7.04
C ASN A 133 5.14 -8.40 -6.47
N VAL A 134 3.85 -8.70 -6.60
CA VAL A 134 3.25 -9.93 -6.05
C VAL A 134 3.60 -11.15 -6.91
N ILE A 135 4.38 -12.08 -6.36
CA ILE A 135 4.89 -13.23 -7.13
C ILE A 135 4.11 -14.53 -6.87
N ALA A 136 3.42 -14.67 -5.73
CA ALA A 136 2.34 -15.64 -5.58
C ALA A 136 1.51 -15.39 -4.31
N ILE A 137 0.19 -15.55 -4.39
CA ILE A 137 -0.70 -15.69 -3.24
C ILE A 137 -1.18 -17.14 -3.19
N ASN A 138 -0.96 -17.81 -2.07
CA ASN A 138 -1.48 -19.16 -1.81
C ASN A 138 -2.27 -19.16 -0.51
N GLU A 139 -3.59 -19.05 -0.63
CA GLU A 139 -4.54 -19.00 0.48
C GLU A 139 -4.16 -17.91 1.51
N PHE A 140 -3.45 -18.30 2.57
CA PHE A 140 -3.01 -17.45 3.68
C PHE A 140 -1.57 -16.99 3.58
N GLU A 141 -0.86 -17.34 2.51
CA GLU A 141 0.55 -17.06 2.32
C GLU A 141 0.76 -16.13 1.12
N LEU A 142 1.45 -15.02 1.34
CA LEU A 142 1.97 -14.14 0.30
C LEU A 142 3.46 -14.37 0.14
N LYS A 143 3.90 -14.62 -1.10
CA LYS A 143 5.30 -14.65 -1.48
C LYS A 143 5.63 -13.42 -2.32
N LEU A 144 6.59 -12.65 -1.84
CA LEU A 144 7.08 -11.44 -2.45
C LEU A 144 8.52 -11.68 -2.91
N ASP A 145 8.80 -11.41 -4.18
CA ASP A 145 10.16 -11.36 -4.71
C ASP A 145 10.38 -9.99 -5.37
N ILE A 146 11.29 -9.25 -4.77
CA ILE A 146 11.62 -7.86 -5.09
C ILE A 146 13.10 -7.75 -5.49
N SER A 147 13.67 -8.88 -5.90
CA SER A 147 15.12 -9.09 -5.90
C SER A 147 15.90 -8.26 -6.93
N LYS A 148 15.24 -7.61 -7.90
CA LYS A 148 15.91 -7.00 -9.06
C LYS A 148 15.50 -5.55 -9.36
N SER A 149 14.70 -4.94 -8.50
CA SER A 149 14.18 -3.59 -8.73
C SER A 149 13.95 -2.79 -7.45
N ASN A 150 14.20 -3.36 -6.28
CA ASN A 150 13.89 -2.68 -5.03
C ASN A 150 14.87 -1.54 -4.76
N ILE A 151 14.36 -0.31 -4.83
CA ILE A 151 15.06 0.91 -4.40
C ILE A 151 14.53 1.46 -3.07
N CYS A 152 13.54 0.79 -2.47
CA CYS A 152 12.85 1.20 -1.25
C CYS A 152 13.44 0.53 0.00
N LYS A 153 13.44 1.24 1.14
CA LYS A 153 13.98 0.73 2.42
C LYS A 153 13.02 -0.20 3.14
N TYR A 154 11.72 -0.05 2.94
CA TYR A 154 10.70 -0.76 3.71
C TYR A 154 9.62 -1.36 2.81
N ALA A 155 9.14 -2.55 3.20
CA ALA A 155 7.91 -3.12 2.71
C ALA A 155 6.91 -3.20 3.85
N HIS A 156 5.77 -2.54 3.67
CA HIS A 156 4.61 -2.57 4.52
C HIS A 156 3.62 -3.56 3.89
N ILE A 157 3.35 -4.65 4.61
CA ILE A 157 2.44 -5.69 4.14
C ILE A 157 1.18 -5.63 4.97
N PHE A 158 0.05 -5.55 4.27
CA PHE A 158 -1.26 -5.56 4.86
C PHE A 158 -2.01 -6.80 4.36
N CYS A 159 -2.73 -7.44 5.28
CA CYS A 159 -3.64 -8.52 4.98
C CYS A 159 -4.94 -8.30 5.75
N TYR A 160 -6.03 -8.13 5.02
CA TYR A 160 -7.32 -7.75 5.60
C TYR A 160 -8.49 -8.24 4.76
N VAL A 161 -9.69 -8.26 5.33
CA VAL A 161 -10.92 -8.64 4.65
C VAL A 161 -11.64 -7.39 4.12
N ASP A 162 -11.91 -6.43 5.01
CA ASP A 162 -12.65 -5.21 4.66
C ASP A 162 -11.96 -3.91 5.10
N ASP A 163 -11.39 -3.84 6.30
CA ASP A 163 -10.69 -2.65 6.80
C ASP A 163 -9.22 -2.97 7.16
N TYR A 164 -8.31 -2.34 6.43
CA TYR A 164 -6.87 -2.49 6.60
C TYR A 164 -6.33 -1.85 7.90
N LEU A 165 -7.06 -0.90 8.50
CA LEU A 165 -6.65 -0.25 9.75
C LEU A 165 -6.89 -1.12 10.99
N LEU A 166 -7.70 -2.16 10.85
CA LEU A 166 -8.11 -3.04 11.94
C LEU A 166 -7.49 -4.45 11.86
N GLU A 167 -6.75 -4.74 10.79
CA GLU A 167 -6.39 -6.11 10.42
C GLU A 167 -4.91 -6.25 10.02
N GLY A 168 -4.43 -7.50 9.93
CA GLY A 168 -3.02 -7.91 9.97
C GLY A 168 -2.02 -7.03 9.21
N TYR A 169 -0.96 -6.61 9.91
CA TYR A 169 0.11 -5.76 9.39
C TYR A 169 1.49 -6.34 9.74
N SER A 170 2.42 -6.24 8.78
CA SER A 170 3.82 -6.60 8.98
C SER A 170 4.74 -5.61 8.26
N LEU A 171 5.92 -5.40 8.81
CA LEU A 171 6.93 -4.48 8.29
C LEU A 171 8.25 -5.24 8.10
N VAL A 172 8.85 -5.11 6.94
CA VAL A 172 10.16 -5.68 6.63
C VAL A 172 11.10 -4.59 6.15
N GLU A 173 12.29 -4.53 6.73
CA GLU A 173 13.41 -3.74 6.21
C GLU A 173 14.03 -4.48 5.01
N LEU A 174 14.06 -3.83 3.86
CA LEU A 174 14.45 -4.42 2.59
C LEU A 174 15.91 -4.16 2.27
N LYS A 175 16.54 -5.11 1.57
CA LYS A 175 17.82 -4.85 0.92
C LYS A 175 17.54 -4.15 -0.40
N ARG A 176 18.25 -3.04 -0.66
CA ARG A 176 18.09 -2.25 -1.87
C ARG A 176 19.09 -2.67 -2.96
N ASP A 177 18.62 -2.68 -4.20
CA ASP A 177 19.44 -2.79 -5.41
C ASP A 177 20.09 -1.44 -5.73
N ILE A 178 21.00 -1.00 -4.85
CA ILE A 178 21.71 0.26 -5.02
C ILE A 178 22.71 0.16 -6.19
N LYS A 179 22.78 1.22 -6.98
CA LYS A 179 23.67 1.37 -8.13
C LYS A 179 24.13 2.82 -8.24
N VAL A 180 25.31 3.03 -8.80
CA VAL A 180 25.69 4.34 -9.35
C VAL A 180 25.12 4.42 -10.75
N ASP A 181 24.17 5.35 -10.93
CA ASP A 181 23.42 5.56 -12.18
C ASP A 181 24.16 6.51 -13.12
N ASP A 182 24.81 7.54 -12.56
CA ASP A 182 25.56 8.53 -13.33
C ASP A 182 26.74 9.11 -12.53
N ILE A 183 27.66 9.78 -13.22
CA ILE A 183 28.73 10.58 -12.63
C ILE A 183 28.65 12.00 -13.15
N LYS A 184 28.42 12.94 -12.23
CA LYS A 184 28.52 14.36 -12.53
C LYS A 184 29.98 14.80 -12.44
N LEU A 185 30.51 15.32 -13.55
CA LEU A 185 31.86 15.87 -13.66
C LEU A 185 31.83 17.40 -13.63
N ASN A 186 32.71 18.00 -12.84
CA ASN A 186 32.96 19.44 -12.85
C ASN A 186 34.46 19.74 -12.87
N TYR A 187 34.90 20.67 -13.73
CA TYR A 187 36.29 21.12 -13.72
C TYR A 187 36.45 22.21 -12.65
N ILE A 188 37.35 21.98 -11.69
CA ILE A 188 37.79 23.00 -10.73
C ILE A 188 38.87 23.86 -11.39
N SER A 189 39.78 23.22 -12.12
CA SER A 189 40.81 23.85 -12.95
C SER A 189 41.09 22.99 -14.18
N ASN A 190 42.05 23.37 -15.01
CA ASN A 190 42.51 22.51 -16.11
C ASN A 190 43.15 21.21 -15.60
N GLU A 191 43.73 21.22 -14.39
CA GLU A 191 44.42 20.05 -13.82
C GLU A 191 43.55 19.26 -12.85
N GLU A 192 42.48 19.86 -12.31
CA GLU A 192 41.72 19.29 -11.19
C GLU A 192 40.23 19.25 -11.50
N VAL A 193 39.63 18.10 -11.23
CA VAL A 193 38.20 17.85 -11.41
C VAL A 193 37.56 17.40 -10.11
N GLU A 194 36.30 17.75 -9.95
CA GLU A 194 35.40 17.20 -8.94
C GLU A 194 34.44 16.22 -9.63
N LEU A 195 34.25 15.06 -9.03
CA LEU A 195 33.28 14.06 -9.48
C LEU A 195 32.30 13.75 -8.36
N GLU A 196 31.02 13.63 -8.72
CA GLU A 196 29.94 13.24 -7.82
C GLU A 196 29.24 12.00 -8.39
N ALA A 197 29.23 10.92 -7.62
CA ALA A 197 28.49 9.71 -7.94
C ALA A 197 27.00 9.92 -7.64
N ILE A 198 26.15 9.73 -8.64
CA ILE A 198 24.70 9.83 -8.53
C ILE A 198 24.14 8.41 -8.38
N LEU A 199 23.45 8.16 -7.27
CA LEU A 199 22.86 6.86 -6.98
C LEU A 199 21.44 6.76 -7.54
N ASN A 200 20.99 5.55 -7.85
CA ASN A 200 19.61 5.25 -8.23
C ASN A 200 18.61 5.28 -7.06
N VAL A 201 19.06 5.69 -5.87
CA VAL A 201 18.24 5.79 -4.66
C VAL A 201 18.41 7.16 -4.03
N ASP A 202 17.32 7.67 -3.47
CA ASP A 202 17.37 8.82 -2.58
C ASP A 202 17.83 8.39 -1.18
N GLU A 203 18.51 9.30 -0.49
CA GLU A 203 18.92 9.18 0.92
C GLU A 203 19.61 7.83 1.25
N ALA A 204 20.69 7.53 0.52
CA ALA A 204 21.54 6.38 0.82
C ALA A 204 22.07 6.42 2.26
N THR A 205 22.03 5.27 2.94
CA THR A 205 22.60 5.11 4.28
C THR A 205 24.12 5.09 4.22
N GLN A 206 24.78 5.35 5.35
CA GLN A 206 26.24 5.34 5.39
C GLN A 206 26.84 3.98 5.00
N GLU A 207 26.21 2.87 5.39
CA GLU A 207 26.62 1.50 5.01
C GLU A 207 26.52 1.26 3.50
N GLU A 208 25.55 1.88 2.82
CA GLU A 208 25.39 1.82 1.37
C GLU A 208 26.40 2.70 0.65
N LEU A 209 26.66 3.90 1.18
CA LEU A 209 27.68 4.79 0.64
C LEU A 209 29.06 4.15 0.69
N GLU A 210 29.40 3.44 1.77
CA GLU A 210 30.66 2.71 1.95
C GLU A 210 30.95 1.65 0.87
N GLN A 211 29.92 1.23 0.12
CA GLN A 211 30.06 0.27 -0.99
C GLN A 211 30.46 0.93 -2.31
N ILE A 212 30.45 2.27 -2.42
CA ILE A 212 30.89 2.98 -3.62
C ILE A 212 32.39 2.74 -3.85
N VAL A 213 32.73 2.30 -5.05
CA VAL A 213 34.11 2.15 -5.52
C VAL A 213 34.35 3.11 -6.68
N TRP A 214 35.47 3.82 -6.62
CA TRP A 214 35.96 4.66 -7.71
C TRP A 214 37.11 3.99 -8.42
N ASN A 215 37.01 3.88 -9.73
CA ASN A 215 38.02 3.34 -10.60
C ASN A 215 38.46 4.40 -11.61
N ILE A 216 39.76 4.68 -11.66
CA ILE A 216 40.36 5.68 -12.55
C ILE A 216 41.33 4.95 -13.46
N ASN A 217 41.12 5.05 -14.78
CA ASN A 217 41.95 4.39 -15.80
C ASN A 217 42.19 2.90 -15.51
N SER A 218 41.12 2.17 -15.15
CA SER A 218 41.14 0.75 -14.81
C SER A 218 41.86 0.40 -13.50
N LYS A 219 41.99 1.36 -12.57
CA LYS A 219 42.56 1.13 -11.23
C LYS A 219 41.62 1.63 -10.15
N ASP A 220 41.31 0.77 -9.19
CA ASP A 220 40.52 1.13 -8.01
C ASP A 220 41.35 2.03 -7.09
N ILE A 221 40.76 3.15 -6.65
CA ILE A 221 41.42 4.11 -5.78
C ILE A 221 40.85 3.99 -4.38
N LEU A 222 41.51 3.20 -3.53
CA LEU A 222 41.05 2.91 -2.17
C LEU A 222 40.74 4.16 -1.32
N ALA A 223 41.49 5.25 -1.53
CA ALA A 223 41.29 6.51 -0.81
C ALA A 223 39.96 7.23 -1.15
N TYR A 224 39.29 6.80 -2.22
CA TYR A 224 38.04 7.33 -2.71
C TYR A 224 36.84 6.42 -2.41
N ASN A 225 37.07 5.16 -1.99
CA ASN A 225 36.01 4.25 -1.63
C ASN A 225 35.12 4.84 -0.52
N GLY A 226 33.82 4.63 -0.66
CA GLY A 226 32.83 5.15 0.28
C GLY A 226 32.45 6.61 0.08
N LYS A 227 33.12 7.34 -0.84
CA LYS A 227 32.87 8.77 -1.06
C LYS A 227 31.91 8.97 -2.22
N THR A 228 30.84 9.73 -1.97
CA THR A 228 29.95 10.24 -3.02
C THR A 228 30.62 11.34 -3.85
N LYS A 229 31.54 12.11 -3.27
CA LYS A 229 32.29 13.17 -3.96
C LYS A 229 33.79 12.97 -3.83
N ILE A 230 34.50 13.12 -4.94
CA ILE A 230 35.96 13.05 -5.00
C ILE A 230 36.52 14.24 -5.77
N GLN A 231 37.72 14.65 -5.41
CA GLN A 231 38.54 15.58 -6.18
C GLN A 231 39.79 14.85 -6.65
N HIS A 232 40.12 15.01 -7.92
CA HIS A 232 41.22 14.29 -8.55
C HIS A 232 41.99 15.17 -9.52
N ASN A 233 43.32 15.07 -9.45
CA ASN A 233 44.21 15.78 -10.37
C ASN A 233 44.46 14.92 -11.62
N ILE A 234 43.87 15.31 -12.75
CA ILE A 234 43.96 14.57 -14.01
C ILE A 234 45.33 14.66 -14.68
N LYS A 235 46.16 15.63 -14.30
CA LYS A 235 47.55 15.74 -14.79
C LYS A 235 48.43 14.61 -14.23
N GLU A 236 48.14 14.13 -13.02
CA GLU A 236 48.90 13.04 -12.39
C GLU A 236 48.79 11.71 -13.14
N GLU A 237 47.70 11.53 -13.88
CA GLU A 237 47.42 10.32 -14.67
C GLU A 237 48.31 10.20 -15.92
N LYS A 238 48.96 11.28 -16.36
CA LYS A 238 49.87 11.32 -17.53
C LYS A 238 49.25 10.74 -18.81
N VAL A 239 47.96 10.98 -19.00
CA VAL A 239 47.20 10.62 -20.19
C VAL A 239 46.41 11.84 -20.67
N TYR A 240 46.11 11.91 -21.96
CA TYR A 240 45.29 12.99 -22.52
C TYR A 240 43.84 12.96 -21.99
N LYS A 241 43.29 11.75 -21.83
CA LYS A 241 41.92 11.52 -21.41
C LYS A 241 41.90 10.55 -20.24
N THR A 242 41.42 11.01 -19.09
CA THR A 242 41.23 10.21 -17.89
C THR A 242 39.80 9.67 -17.87
N ILE A 243 39.66 8.36 -17.71
CA ILE A 243 38.37 7.67 -17.60
C ILE A 243 38.07 7.44 -16.13
N PHE A 244 36.88 7.82 -15.71
CA PHE A 244 36.37 7.59 -14.37
C PHE A 244 35.19 6.64 -14.44
N ASN A 245 35.21 5.62 -13.60
CA ASN A 245 34.09 4.73 -13.36
C ASN A 245 33.74 4.77 -11.87
N ALA A 246 32.45 4.70 -11.57
CA ALA A 246 31.95 4.58 -10.22
C ALA A 246 30.86 3.52 -10.20
N TYR A 247 30.91 2.64 -9.19
CA TYR A 247 29.98 1.53 -9.07
C TYR A 247 29.79 1.11 -7.61
N ILE A 248 28.68 0.44 -7.34
CA ILE A 248 28.49 -0.26 -6.07
C ILE A 248 29.18 -1.62 -6.13
N LYS A 249 30.05 -1.89 -5.16
CA LYS A 249 30.71 -3.18 -4.98
C LYS A 249 29.67 -4.30 -4.91
N ASP A 250 29.93 -5.41 -5.58
CA ASP A 250 29.10 -6.63 -5.61
C ASP A 250 27.73 -6.48 -6.32
N ASN A 251 27.24 -5.25 -6.57
CA ASN A 251 26.02 -4.98 -7.34
C ASN A 251 26.28 -4.58 -8.81
N GLN A 252 27.43 -3.97 -9.10
CA GLN A 252 27.82 -3.54 -10.45
C GLN A 252 29.25 -4.00 -10.78
N SER A 253 29.49 -4.27 -12.06
CA SER A 253 30.82 -4.47 -12.64
C SER A 253 31.30 -3.20 -13.33
N ILE A 254 32.58 -3.15 -13.72
CA ILE A 254 33.12 -2.00 -14.47
C ILE A 254 32.47 -1.84 -15.86
N GLU A 255 31.95 -2.92 -16.45
CA GLU A 255 31.22 -2.86 -17.73
C GLU A 255 29.79 -2.33 -17.57
N SER A 256 29.26 -2.34 -16.34
CA SER A 256 27.91 -1.88 -15.99
C SER A 256 27.93 -0.67 -15.04
N SER A 257 29.11 -0.07 -14.85
CA SER A 257 29.32 1.10 -14.01
C SER A 257 28.95 2.39 -14.74
N ALA A 258 28.54 3.40 -13.98
CA ALA A 258 28.51 4.76 -14.49
C ALA A 258 29.93 5.18 -14.87
N ASN A 259 30.07 5.87 -15.99
CA ASN A 259 31.36 6.33 -16.48
C ASN A 259 31.30 7.75 -17.02
N THR A 260 32.40 8.46 -16.86
CA THR A 260 32.62 9.77 -17.46
C THR A 260 34.10 9.92 -17.79
N SER A 261 34.46 11.03 -18.43
CA SER A 261 35.85 11.29 -18.76
C SER A 261 36.20 12.75 -18.72
N ALA A 262 37.40 13.05 -18.24
CA ALA A 262 37.99 14.37 -18.31
C ALA A 262 39.18 14.38 -19.27
N VAL A 263 39.44 15.52 -19.89
CA VAL A 263 40.56 15.75 -20.79
C VAL A 263 41.46 16.80 -20.18
N PHE A 264 42.75 16.50 -20.12
CA PHE A 264 43.77 17.47 -19.75
C PHE A 264 44.29 18.12 -21.04
N ASP A 265 44.06 19.43 -21.20
CA ASP A 265 44.56 20.19 -22.34
C ASP A 265 45.82 20.97 -21.93
N GLU A 266 47.00 20.45 -22.29
CA GLU A 266 48.29 21.10 -22.05
C GLU A 266 48.38 22.49 -22.72
N ASP A 267 47.73 22.69 -23.88
CA ASP A 267 47.83 23.92 -24.66
C ASP A 267 46.94 25.04 -24.10
N SER A 268 45.87 24.69 -23.38
CA SER A 268 45.04 25.68 -22.67
C SER A 268 45.78 26.42 -21.55
N SER A 269 46.81 25.78 -20.97
CA SER A 269 47.66 26.38 -19.93
C SER A 269 48.73 27.33 -20.47
N MET A 270 49.11 27.18 -21.75
CA MET A 270 50.08 28.08 -22.39
C MET A 270 49.49 29.43 -22.82
N LEU A 271 48.17 29.53 -23.02
CA LEU A 271 47.52 30.79 -23.41
C LEU A 271 47.45 31.83 -22.29
N SER A 272 47.52 31.43 -21.01
CA SER A 272 47.58 32.38 -19.89
C SER A 272 48.97 32.97 -19.66
N ASP A 273 50.03 32.28 -20.10
CA ASP A 273 51.42 32.70 -19.87
C ASP A 273 52.04 33.51 -21.02
N ILE A 274 51.38 33.57 -22.19
CA ILE A 274 51.86 34.32 -23.38
C ILE A 274 51.23 35.73 -23.43
N GLY A 275 50.56 36.18 -22.37
CA GLY A 275 49.69 37.36 -22.37
C GLY A 275 50.15 38.62 -21.63
N ILE A 276 51.45 38.86 -21.37
CA ILE A 276 51.97 40.20 -21.01
C ILE A 276 53.37 40.38 -21.60
N LEU A 277 53.45 41.04 -22.76
CA LEU A 277 54.62 41.78 -23.25
C LEU A 277 54.15 43.10 -23.86
#